data_AF-A0A1F5I024-F1
#
_entry.id   AF-A0A1F5I024-F1
#
_cell.length_a   1.000
_cell.length_b   1.000
_cell.length_c   1.000
_cell.angle_alpha   90.00
_cell.angle_beta   90.00
_cell.angle_gamma   90.00
#
_symmetry.space_group_name_H-M   'P 1'
#
loop_
_entity.id
_entity.type
_entity.pdbx_description
1 polymer ?
#
loop_
_entity_poly.entity_id
_entity_poly.type
_entity_poly.pdbx_seq_one_letter_code
_entity_poly.pdbx_strand_id
1 'polypeptide(L)'
;MKIKLPAVLVATIIAVFLLLAYLAFFQKKAVAPTDFTVPATSPQVSVLKPEDEALKNALNLYITKKQEGVDFTFGPCLGKIADDWVADIAHNPRQPVDDKRENQCADFREGRAHHFIELDPEGNLIRSM
;
A
#
# COMPACT_ATOMS: atom_id res chain seq x y z
N MET A 1 -23.52 10.62 53.95
CA MET A 1 -23.03 11.86 53.30
C MET A 1 -23.51 11.87 51.85
N LYS A 2 -24.50 12.69 51.49
CA LYS A 2 -25.03 12.74 50.11
C LYS A 2 -24.15 13.66 49.28
N ILE A 3 -23.27 13.09 48.45
CA ILE A 3 -22.43 13.87 47.53
C ILE A 3 -23.34 14.48 46.47
N LYS A 4 -23.58 15.78 46.56
CA LYS A 4 -24.29 16.53 45.50
C LYS A 4 -23.28 16.80 44.40
N LEU A 5 -23.23 15.92 43.41
CA LEU A 5 -22.41 16.13 42.24
C LEU A 5 -22.94 17.36 41.48
N PRO A 6 -22.10 18.37 41.19
CA PRO A 6 -22.57 19.56 40.49
C PRO A 6 -23.08 19.15 39.10
N ALA A 7 -24.19 19.73 38.66
CA ALA A 7 -24.85 19.38 37.40
C ALA A 7 -23.89 19.46 36.20
N VAL A 8 -22.90 20.36 36.26
CA VAL A 8 -21.82 20.50 35.27
C VAL A 8 -20.93 19.26 35.20
N LEU A 9 -20.62 18.62 36.34
CA LEU A 9 -19.81 17.39 36.36
C LEU A 9 -20.61 16.21 35.79
N VAL A 10 -21.91 16.14 36.07
CA VAL A 10 -22.78 15.12 35.48
C VAL A 10 -22.87 15.30 33.95
N ALA A 11 -23.08 16.53 33.49
CA ALA A 11 -23.17 16.85 32.06
C ALA A 11 -21.86 16.55 31.31
N THR A 12 -20.70 16.84 31.91
CA THR A 12 -19.39 16.56 31.30
C THR A 12 -19.12 15.06 31.21
N ILE A 13 -19.45 14.28 32.25
CA ILE A 13 -19.34 12.81 32.21
C ILE A 13 -20.22 12.23 31.11
N ILE A 14 -21.46 12.70 30.99
CA ILE A 14 -22.39 12.26 29.93
C ILE A 14 -21.83 12.60 28.54
N ALA A 15 -21.33 13.82 28.33
CA ALA A 15 -20.77 14.23 27.04
C ALA A 15 -19.54 13.40 26.63
N VAL A 16 -18.64 13.11 27.58
CA VAL A 16 -17.47 12.24 27.33
C VAL A 16 -17.92 10.82 27.00
N PHE A 17 -18.89 10.27 27.74
CA PHE A 17 -19.40 8.93 27.48
C PHE A 17 -20.07 8.82 26.10
N LEU A 18 -20.85 9.84 25.71
CA LEU A 18 -21.45 9.92 24.37
C LEU A 18 -20.40 10.04 23.26
N LEU A 19 -19.33 10.83 23.48
CA LEU A 19 -18.22 10.94 22.53
C LEU A 19 -17.49 9.61 22.36
N LEU A 20 -17.18 8.92 23.46
CA LEU A 20 -16.53 7.61 23.43
C LEU A 20 -17.41 6.55 22.76
N ALA A 21 -18.71 6.54 23.05
CA ALA A 21 -19.67 5.67 22.39
C ALA A 21 -19.75 5.97 20.88
N TYR A 22 -19.77 7.23 20.48
CA TYR A 22 -19.73 7.64 19.08
C TYR A 22 -18.46 7.14 18.38
N LEU A 23 -17.29 7.35 18.98
CA LEU A 23 -16.03 6.87 18.43
C LEU A 23 -16.00 5.33 18.30
N ALA A 24 -16.52 4.60 19.28
CA ALA A 24 -16.57 3.14 19.24
C ALA A 24 -17.56 2.58 18.20
N PHE A 25 -18.71 3.23 18.00
CA PHE A 25 -19.74 2.76 17.05
C PHE A 25 -19.51 3.23 15.60
N PHE A 26 -18.92 4.41 15.40
CA PHE A 26 -18.72 4.99 14.08
C PHE A 26 -17.34 4.72 13.48
N GLN A 27 -16.35 4.27 14.28
CA GLN A 27 -15.22 3.52 13.72
C GLN A 27 -15.67 2.09 13.39
N LYS A 28 -16.62 1.96 12.44
CA LYS A 28 -16.81 0.70 11.73
C LYS A 28 -15.46 0.35 11.12
N LYS A 29 -14.85 -0.74 11.59
CA LYS A 29 -13.66 -1.30 10.96
C LYS A 29 -13.94 -1.43 9.47
N ALA A 30 -13.03 -0.96 8.63
CA ALA A 30 -13.05 -1.25 7.21
C ALA A 30 -13.00 -2.78 7.07
N VAL A 31 -14.16 -3.40 6.85
CA VAL A 31 -14.25 -4.80 6.48
C VAL A 31 -13.93 -4.82 4.99
N ALA A 32 -12.80 -5.43 4.63
CA ALA A 32 -12.48 -5.70 3.24
C ALA A 32 -13.67 -6.47 2.61
N PRO A 33 -14.04 -6.22 1.35
CA PRO A 33 -15.14 -6.93 0.72
C PRO A 33 -14.80 -8.42 0.67
N THR A 34 -15.52 -9.25 1.41
CA THR A 34 -15.41 -10.72 1.38
C THR A 34 -16.48 -11.37 0.51
N ASP A 35 -16.95 -10.68 -0.53
CA ASP A 35 -17.85 -11.27 -1.52
C ASP A 35 -17.26 -11.14 -2.92
N PHE A 36 -16.30 -12.02 -3.20
CA PHE A 36 -16.08 -12.51 -4.55
C PHE A 36 -16.78 -13.87 -4.66
N THR A 37 -18.06 -13.85 -5.01
CA THR A 37 -18.77 -15.07 -5.42
C THR A 37 -18.25 -15.46 -6.81
N VAL A 38 -17.13 -16.17 -6.86
CA VAL A 38 -16.63 -16.77 -8.09
C VAL A 38 -17.47 -18.03 -8.36
N PRO A 39 -18.11 -18.17 -9.54
CA PRO A 39 -18.84 -19.38 -9.88
C PRO A 39 -17.90 -20.58 -9.84
N ALA A 40 -18.32 -21.65 -9.16
CA ALA A 40 -17.59 -22.90 -9.04
C ALA A 40 -17.51 -23.62 -10.40
N THR A 41 -16.58 -23.21 -11.26
CA THR A 41 -16.05 -24.00 -12.39
C THR A 41 -14.65 -23.49 -12.72
N SER A 42 -13.68 -23.82 -11.87
CA SER A 42 -12.28 -23.97 -12.29
C SER A 42 -11.52 -24.70 -11.18
N PRO A 43 -10.67 -25.70 -11.48
CA PRO A 43 -9.85 -26.36 -10.47
C PRO A 43 -8.92 -25.34 -9.80
N GLN A 44 -9.28 -24.98 -8.57
CA GLN A 44 -8.52 -24.10 -7.69
C GLN A 44 -7.36 -24.89 -7.07
N VAL A 45 -6.17 -24.76 -7.64
CA VAL A 45 -4.96 -24.26 -6.97
C VAL A 45 -4.06 -23.71 -8.10
N SER A 46 -4.30 -22.47 -8.53
CA SER A 46 -3.36 -21.83 -9.44
C SER A 46 -2.11 -21.49 -8.63
N VAL A 47 -1.01 -22.19 -8.91
CA VAL A 47 0.34 -21.66 -8.67
C VAL A 47 0.31 -20.21 -9.18
N LEU A 48 0.50 -19.23 -8.29
CA LEU A 48 0.60 -17.82 -8.68
C LEU A 48 1.58 -17.73 -9.84
N LYS A 49 1.22 -17.04 -10.92
CA LYS A 49 2.21 -16.81 -11.98
C LYS A 49 3.37 -16.01 -11.35
N PRO A 50 4.63 -16.23 -11.76
CA PRO A 50 5.77 -15.48 -11.21
C PRO A 50 5.55 -13.97 -11.23
N GLU A 51 4.87 -13.45 -12.24
CA GLU A 51 4.49 -12.04 -12.38
C GLU A 51 3.48 -11.59 -11.29
N ASP A 52 2.52 -12.43 -10.90
CA ASP A 52 1.57 -12.12 -9.82
C ASP A 52 2.31 -12.03 -8.47
N GLU A 53 3.29 -12.90 -8.25
CA GLU A 53 4.14 -12.85 -7.05
C GLU A 53 5.05 -11.61 -7.05
N ALA A 54 5.67 -11.30 -8.18
CA ALA A 54 6.49 -10.10 -8.33
C ALA A 54 5.66 -8.82 -8.08
N LEU A 55 4.46 -8.72 -8.66
CA LEU A 55 3.57 -7.58 -8.44
C LEU A 55 3.19 -7.45 -6.96
N LYS A 56 2.87 -8.56 -6.29
CA LYS A 56 2.60 -8.57 -4.84
C LYS A 56 3.81 -8.06 -4.05
N ASN A 57 5.01 -8.51 -4.37
CA ASN A 57 6.23 -8.09 -3.70
C ASN A 57 6.55 -6.61 -3.96
N ALA A 58 6.31 -6.12 -5.18
CA ALA A 58 6.44 -4.71 -5.54
C ALA A 58 5.49 -3.82 -4.74
N LEU A 59 4.21 -4.21 -4.62
CA LEU A 59 3.22 -3.45 -3.83
C LEU A 59 3.56 -3.43 -2.34
N ASN A 60 4.05 -4.55 -1.79
CA ASN A 60 4.52 -4.59 -0.41
C ASN A 60 5.70 -3.65 -0.20
N LEU A 61 6.68 -3.68 -1.11
CA LEU A 61 7.86 -2.82 -1.04
C LEU A 61 7.50 -1.34 -1.21
N TYR A 62 6.56 -1.01 -2.10
CA TYR A 62 6.00 0.33 -2.24
C TYR A 62 5.44 0.85 -0.92
N ILE A 63 4.60 0.06 -0.24
CA ILE A 63 3.98 0.43 1.04
C ILE A 63 5.08 0.69 2.08
N THR A 64 6.07 -0.19 2.20
CA THR A 64 7.20 -0.02 3.12
C THR A 64 7.96 1.27 2.83
N LYS A 65 8.33 1.53 1.57
CA LYS A 65 9.09 2.71 1.18
C LYS A 65 8.30 4.01 1.39
N LYS A 66 7.00 3.97 1.15
CA LYS A 66 6.09 5.10 1.44
C LYS A 66 6.01 5.41 2.93
N GLN A 67 5.97 4.37 3.78
CA GLN A 67 5.99 4.51 5.24
C GLN A 67 7.34 5.01 5.76
N GLU A 68 8.45 4.66 5.10
CA GLU A 68 9.80 5.18 5.37
C GLU A 68 9.97 6.64 4.93
N GLY A 69 9.00 7.21 4.22
CA GLY A 69 9.06 8.60 3.73
C GLY A 69 9.97 8.77 2.52
N VAL A 70 10.19 7.71 1.73
CA VAL A 70 10.93 7.81 0.47
C VAL A 70 10.18 8.74 -0.49
N ASP A 71 10.93 9.67 -1.09
CA ASP A 71 10.39 10.62 -2.05
C ASP A 71 10.26 9.98 -3.44
N PHE A 72 9.03 9.82 -3.90
CA PHE A 72 8.72 9.20 -5.19
C PHE A 72 8.70 10.21 -6.36
N THR A 73 8.85 11.51 -6.09
CA THR A 73 8.81 12.55 -7.15
C THR A 73 9.99 12.49 -8.11
N PHE A 74 11.04 11.75 -7.77
CA PHE A 74 12.18 11.53 -8.64
C PHE A 74 12.14 10.18 -9.37
N GLY A 75 11.05 9.41 -9.27
CA GLY A 75 10.96 8.09 -9.88
C GLY A 75 12.04 7.11 -9.41
N PRO A 76 12.24 6.91 -8.10
CA PRO A 76 13.33 6.09 -7.59
C PRO A 76 13.08 4.59 -7.77
N CYS A 77 14.16 3.86 -8.01
CA CYS A 77 14.22 2.43 -7.79
C CYS A 77 13.90 2.09 -6.34
N LEU A 78 12.94 1.18 -6.12
CA LEU A 78 12.60 0.71 -4.79
C LEU A 78 13.49 -0.45 -4.34
N GLY A 79 13.98 -1.25 -5.30
CA GLY A 79 14.95 -2.32 -5.07
C GLY A 79 14.51 -3.69 -5.60
N LYS A 80 15.24 -4.72 -5.19
CA LYS A 80 15.00 -6.11 -5.59
C LYS A 80 13.75 -6.68 -4.90
N ILE A 81 12.89 -7.35 -5.66
CA ILE A 81 11.61 -7.93 -5.19
C ILE A 81 11.53 -9.45 -5.37
N ALA A 82 12.39 -10.03 -6.23
CA ALA A 82 12.66 -11.45 -6.37
C ALA A 82 14.03 -11.64 -7.05
N ASP A 83 14.50 -12.87 -7.25
CA ASP A 83 15.85 -13.17 -7.76
C ASP A 83 16.23 -12.42 -9.04
N ASP A 84 15.28 -12.28 -9.96
CA ASP A 84 15.47 -11.67 -11.28
C ASP A 84 14.59 -10.43 -11.51
N TRP A 85 13.98 -9.90 -10.43
CA TRP A 85 12.97 -8.84 -10.49
C TRP A 85 13.31 -7.65 -9.60
N VAL A 86 13.05 -6.46 -10.10
CA VAL A 86 13.11 -5.20 -9.35
C VAL A 86 11.78 -4.45 -9.38
N ALA A 87 11.57 -3.53 -8.45
CA ALA A 87 10.48 -2.56 -8.50
C ALA A 87 11.03 -1.14 -8.69
N ASP A 88 10.39 -0.39 -9.59
CA ASP A 88 10.75 0.99 -9.92
C ASP A 88 9.52 1.91 -9.86
N ILE A 89 9.75 3.19 -9.60
CA ILE A 89 8.72 4.23 -9.71
C ILE A 89 8.98 5.03 -10.98
N ALA A 90 7.94 5.30 -11.78
CA ALA A 90 8.01 6.22 -12.90
C ALA A 90 6.74 7.06 -12.99
N HIS A 91 6.80 8.23 -13.62
CA HIS A 91 5.59 8.99 -13.91
C HIS A 91 4.85 8.41 -15.12
N ASN A 92 3.54 8.64 -15.17
CA ASN A 92 2.71 8.31 -16.33
C ASN A 92 1.83 9.52 -16.72
N PRO A 93 2.15 10.28 -17.78
CA PRO A 93 3.25 10.06 -18.73
C PRO A 93 4.65 10.18 -18.11
N ARG A 94 5.62 9.42 -18.64
CA ARG A 94 7.03 9.49 -18.21
C ARG A 94 7.57 10.91 -18.31
N GLN A 95 8.37 11.28 -17.34
CA GLN A 95 9.05 12.56 -17.24
C GLN A 95 10.57 12.40 -17.40
N PRO A 96 11.31 13.46 -17.77
CA PRO A 96 12.77 13.38 -17.91
C PRO A 96 13.53 12.92 -16.66
N VAL A 97 12.90 13.04 -15.49
CA VAL A 97 13.48 12.57 -14.22
C VAL A 97 13.50 11.04 -14.12
N ASP A 98 12.57 10.34 -14.77
CA ASP A 98 12.47 8.87 -14.76
C ASP A 98 13.54 8.19 -15.61
N ASP A 99 14.17 8.95 -16.51
CA ASP A 99 15.23 8.46 -17.40
C ASP A 99 16.64 8.71 -16.83
N LYS A 100 16.73 9.35 -15.66
CA LYS A 100 18.00 9.60 -14.99
C LYS A 100 18.60 8.29 -14.49
N ARG A 101 19.89 8.09 -14.81
CA ARG A 101 20.62 6.85 -14.51
C ARG A 101 20.63 6.54 -13.01
N GLU A 102 20.71 7.57 -12.17
CA GLU A 102 20.70 7.49 -10.71
C GLU A 102 19.36 7.04 -10.11
N ASN A 103 18.26 7.19 -10.85
CA ASN A 103 16.93 6.82 -10.39
C ASN A 103 16.58 5.36 -10.76
N GLN A 104 17.18 4.83 -11.83
CA GLN A 104 16.93 3.47 -12.28
C GLN A 104 17.65 2.41 -11.44
N CYS A 105 17.01 1.24 -11.30
CA CYS A 105 17.59 0.12 -10.56
C CYS A 105 18.93 -0.35 -11.14
N ALA A 106 19.98 -0.31 -10.31
CA ALA A 106 21.32 -0.75 -10.69
C ALA A 106 21.34 -2.22 -11.12
N ASP A 107 20.58 -3.08 -10.44
CA ASP A 107 20.49 -4.51 -10.77
C ASP A 107 19.95 -4.76 -12.18
N PHE A 108 18.94 -3.99 -12.62
CA PHE A 108 18.43 -4.07 -13.98
C PHE A 108 19.43 -3.52 -14.99
N ARG A 109 20.02 -2.35 -14.69
CA ARG A 109 21.02 -1.71 -15.56
C ARG A 109 22.30 -2.53 -15.74
N GLU A 110 22.65 -3.34 -14.76
CA GLU A 110 23.87 -4.17 -14.75
C GLU A 110 23.59 -5.63 -15.15
N GLY A 111 22.35 -5.97 -15.50
CA GLY A 111 21.95 -7.31 -15.95
C GLY A 111 21.90 -8.38 -14.85
N ARG A 112 21.77 -7.97 -13.59
CA ARG A 112 21.51 -8.87 -12.45
C ARG A 112 20.02 -9.19 -12.27
N ALA A 113 19.15 -8.31 -12.78
CA ALA A 113 17.72 -8.53 -12.89
C ALA A 113 17.30 -8.26 -14.33
N HIS A 114 16.42 -9.10 -14.88
CA HIS A 114 15.93 -9.00 -16.26
C HIS A 114 14.46 -8.58 -16.33
N HIS A 115 13.79 -8.54 -15.17
CA HIS A 115 12.39 -8.20 -15.06
C HIS A 115 12.17 -7.04 -14.09
N PHE A 116 11.07 -6.31 -14.31
CA PHE A 116 10.69 -5.24 -13.40
C PHE A 116 9.18 -5.02 -13.34
N ILE A 117 8.73 -4.54 -12.18
CA ILE A 117 7.41 -3.95 -11.97
C ILE A 117 7.59 -2.43 -11.87
N GLU A 118 6.94 -1.69 -12.75
CA GLU A 118 6.96 -0.22 -12.75
C GLU A 118 5.64 0.31 -12.23
N LEU A 119 5.68 1.04 -11.11
CA LEU A 119 4.52 1.67 -10.49
C LEU A 119 4.59 3.20 -10.67
N ASP A 120 3.43 3.87 -10.61
CA ASP A 120 3.38 5.32 -10.47
C ASP A 120 3.58 5.77 -9.01
N PRO A 121 3.78 7.08 -8.74
CA PRO A 121 3.94 7.58 -7.37
C PRO A 121 2.75 7.27 -6.45
N GLU A 122 1.56 7.07 -7.01
CA GLU A 122 0.34 6.67 -6.32
C GLU A 122 0.24 5.16 -6.05
N GLY A 123 1.15 4.37 -6.61
CA GLY A 123 1.24 2.92 -6.45
C GLY A 123 0.44 2.12 -7.46
N ASN A 124 -0.04 2.74 -8.54
CA ASN A 124 -0.73 2.05 -9.62
C ASN A 124 0.30 1.39 -10.57
N LEU A 125 -0.03 0.21 -11.08
CA LEU A 125 0.81 -0.48 -12.06
C LEU A 125 0.81 0.27 -13.40
N ILE A 126 2.00 0.65 -13.87
CA ILE A 126 2.22 1.18 -15.23
C ILE A 126 2.47 0.02 -16.18
N ARG A 127 3.45 -0.84 -15.87
CA ARG A 127 3.83 -2.01 -16.67
C ARG A 127 4.65 -3.03 -15.89
N SER A 128 4.70 -4.22 -16.44
CA SER A 128 5.55 -5.34 -16.05
C SER A 128 6.24 -5.90 -17.28
N MET A 129 7.51 -6.29 -17.16
CA MET A 129 8.28 -6.98 -18.21
C MET A 129 9.24 -7.97 -17.59
#